data_AF-A0A9D6DKB7-F1
#
_entry.id   AF-A0A9D6DKB7-F1
#
_cell.length_a   1.000
_cell.length_b   1.000
_cell.length_c   1.000
_cell.angle_alpha   90.00
_cell.angle_beta   90.00
_cell.angle_gamma   90.00
#
_symmetry.space_group_name_H-M   'P 1'
#
loop_
_entity.id
_entity.type
_entity.pdbx_description
1 polymer ?
#
loop_
_entity_poly.entity_id
_entity_poly.type
_entity_poly.pdbx_seq_one_letter_code
_entity_poly.pdbx_strand_id
1 'polypeptide(L)'
;MTNTLHRWSEHYAPGRRAGAPPVTDDFIVFAMAARGLNDEGDAEKYRTFARLAFAHNPVNVGDGSRGGMYRPSPALTPGAHWRRDDRPDPEAFLRGIEGHTVLAAVFRTREDMEGFVRDLKAADLGISINISAPMDAAAACCRAAGLTRHSVEYSLGFQGRLDRLPDRAVLEISTMCGHGMVSGNLVKKLIDWVKEGRRTPAQATGYLARFCTCGVFNPTRAEALFEKARTSGA
;
A
#
# COMPACT_ATOMS: atom_id res chain seq x y z
N MET A 1 3.59 17.34 -1.88
CA MET A 1 3.36 16.58 -0.63
C MET A 1 4.28 15.37 -0.70
N THR A 2 5.07 15.10 0.33
CA THR A 2 5.87 13.88 0.38
C THR A 2 5.00 12.76 0.97
N ASN A 3 4.76 11.70 0.19
CA ASN A 3 3.85 10.62 0.59
C ASN A 3 4.58 9.63 1.50
N THR A 4 5.06 10.09 2.66
CA THR A 4 5.69 9.19 3.62
C THR A 4 4.63 8.40 4.37
N LEU A 5 4.61 7.10 4.08
CA LEU A 5 3.80 6.14 4.82
C LEU A 5 4.58 5.71 6.06
N HIS A 6 4.13 6.12 7.25
CA HIS A 6 4.73 5.69 8.51
C HIS A 6 4.33 4.24 8.83
N ARG A 7 4.94 3.29 8.10
CA ARG A 7 4.67 1.86 8.27
C ARG A 7 5.42 1.30 9.46
N TRP A 8 4.70 0.65 10.37
CA TRP A 8 5.31 -0.11 11.45
C TRP A 8 5.89 -1.42 10.92
N SER A 9 7.06 -1.79 11.42
CA SER A 9 7.57 -3.16 11.35
C SER A 9 8.45 -3.39 12.57
N GLU A 10 8.58 -4.65 12.99
CA GLU A 10 9.42 -4.99 14.14
C GLU A 10 10.90 -4.61 13.94
N HIS A 11 11.38 -4.63 12.70
CA HIS A 11 12.76 -4.28 12.37
C HIS A 11 13.09 -2.79 12.59
N TYR A 12 12.13 -1.90 12.28
CA TYR A 12 12.29 -0.45 12.46
C TYR A 12 11.70 0.08 13.79
N ALA A 13 11.17 -0.81 14.63
CA ALA A 13 10.56 -0.44 15.90
C ALA A 13 11.60 0.03 16.94
N PRO A 14 11.27 1.03 17.78
CA PRO A 14 12.06 1.33 18.97
C PRO A 14 12.11 0.10 19.89
N GLY A 15 13.30 -0.24 20.40
CA GLY A 15 13.49 -1.45 21.21
C GLY A 15 13.30 -2.76 20.41
N ARG A 16 13.62 -2.74 19.11
CA ARG A 16 13.53 -3.90 18.22
C ARG A 16 14.14 -5.16 18.85
N ARG A 17 13.50 -6.30 18.60
CA ARG A 17 14.10 -7.60 18.91
C ARG A 17 15.33 -7.79 18.03
N ALA A 18 16.44 -8.24 18.63
CA ALA A 18 17.63 -8.57 17.86
C ALA A 18 17.29 -9.62 16.79
N GLY A 19 17.71 -9.38 15.54
CA GLY A 19 17.49 -10.30 14.42
C GLY A 19 16.14 -10.20 13.71
N ALA A 20 15.27 -9.23 14.03
CA ALA A 20 14.07 -8.98 13.23
C ALA A 20 14.48 -8.65 11.77
N PRO A 21 13.94 -9.34 10.75
CA PRO A 21 14.34 -9.12 9.36
C PRO A 21 13.75 -7.80 8.81
N PRO A 22 14.46 -7.11 7.90
CA PRO A 22 13.93 -5.93 7.24
C PRO A 22 12.66 -6.28 6.44
N VAL A 23 11.84 -5.25 6.17
CA VAL A 23 10.70 -5.40 5.26
C VAL A 23 11.22 -5.65 3.85
N THR A 24 10.76 -6.72 3.20
CA THR A 24 11.18 -7.11 1.85
C THR A 24 10.01 -7.38 0.90
N ASP A 25 8.79 -7.13 1.35
CA ASP A 25 7.55 -7.52 0.68
C ASP A 25 6.55 -6.38 0.48
N ASP A 26 7.03 -5.13 0.55
CA ASP A 26 6.20 -3.92 0.61
C ASP A 26 6.88 -2.71 -0.05
N PHE A 27 6.59 -2.52 -1.33
CA PHE A 27 7.17 -1.47 -2.16
C PHE A 27 6.06 -0.66 -2.82
N ILE A 28 6.09 0.66 -2.69
CA ILE A 28 5.03 1.54 -3.19
C ILE A 28 5.64 2.61 -4.08
N VAL A 29 5.09 2.75 -5.28
CA VAL A 29 5.46 3.80 -6.23
C VAL A 29 4.25 4.70 -6.41
N PHE A 30 4.44 6.00 -6.19
CA PHE A 30 3.42 7.02 -6.37
C PHE A 30 3.69 7.86 -7.61
N ALA A 31 2.62 8.35 -8.23
CA ALA A 31 2.66 9.37 -9.26
C ALA A 31 1.71 10.53 -8.94
N MET A 32 2.19 11.75 -9.11
CA MET A 32 1.42 12.97 -8.87
C MET A 32 1.92 14.10 -9.77
N ALA A 33 1.02 14.76 -10.48
CA ALA A 33 1.29 16.03 -11.14
C ALA A 33 1.30 17.18 -10.11
N ALA A 34 2.15 18.17 -10.31
CA ALA A 34 2.10 19.45 -9.63
C ALA A 34 1.05 20.34 -10.30
N ARG A 35 0.10 20.82 -9.48
CA ARG A 35 -1.04 21.61 -9.94
C ARG A 35 -0.59 22.90 -10.62
N GLY A 36 -1.11 23.16 -11.82
CA GLY A 36 -0.78 24.33 -12.63
C GLY A 36 0.64 24.33 -13.24
N LEU A 37 1.39 23.22 -13.12
CA LEU A 37 2.75 23.11 -13.67
C LEU A 37 2.86 22.00 -14.72
N ASN A 38 2.34 20.80 -14.44
CA ASN A 38 2.43 19.65 -15.34
C ASN A 38 1.19 18.73 -15.29
N ASP A 39 0.06 19.28 -14.86
CA ASP A 39 -1.25 18.60 -14.73
C ASP A 39 -2.09 18.61 -16.02
N GLU A 40 -1.60 19.20 -17.11
CA GLU A 40 -2.23 19.05 -18.42
C GLU A 40 -2.23 17.57 -18.85
N GLY A 41 -3.42 17.04 -19.21
CA GLY A 41 -3.58 15.65 -19.63
C GLY A 41 -3.31 14.62 -18.52
N ASP A 42 -3.40 15.02 -17.25
CA ASP A 42 -3.12 14.18 -16.09
C ASP A 42 -3.84 12.82 -16.10
N ALA A 43 -5.12 12.78 -16.48
CA ALA A 43 -5.90 11.55 -16.53
C ALA A 43 -5.25 10.49 -17.44
N GLU A 44 -4.74 10.86 -18.62
CA GLU A 44 -4.10 9.87 -19.51
C GLU A 44 -2.69 9.49 -19.06
N LYS A 45 -1.94 10.43 -18.46
CA LYS A 45 -0.67 10.14 -17.80
C LYS A 45 -0.87 9.10 -16.68
N TYR A 46 -1.91 9.27 -15.87
CA TYR A 46 -2.27 8.34 -14.80
C TYR A 46 -2.79 6.99 -15.30
N ARG A 47 -3.56 6.96 -16.40
CA ARG A 47 -3.95 5.69 -17.03
C ARG A 47 -2.74 4.94 -17.58
N THR A 48 -1.77 5.66 -18.17
CA THR A 48 -0.52 5.07 -18.64
C THR A 48 0.30 4.50 -17.48
N PHE A 49 0.46 5.26 -16.40
CA PHE A 49 1.06 4.77 -15.15
C PHE A 49 0.39 3.48 -14.66
N ALA A 50 -0.95 3.45 -14.61
CA ALA A 50 -1.68 2.29 -14.12
C ALA A 50 -1.54 1.07 -15.05
N ARG A 51 -1.61 1.26 -16.38
CA ARG A 51 -1.39 0.18 -17.37
C ARG A 51 0.01 -0.42 -17.23
N LEU A 52 1.03 0.43 -17.08
CA LEU A 52 2.40 -0.01 -16.81
C LEU A 52 2.48 -0.77 -15.49
N ALA A 53 1.85 -0.27 -14.42
CA ALA A 53 1.85 -0.96 -13.14
C ALA A 53 1.27 -2.37 -13.27
N PHE A 54 0.14 -2.54 -13.99
CA PHE A 54 -0.50 -3.84 -14.22
C PHE A 54 0.37 -4.84 -14.98
N ALA A 55 1.33 -4.38 -15.79
CA ALA A 55 2.29 -5.26 -16.47
C ALA A 55 3.34 -5.86 -15.52
N HIS A 56 3.48 -5.33 -14.30
CA HIS A 56 4.47 -5.73 -13.30
C HIS A 56 3.84 -6.31 -12.03
N ASN A 57 2.75 -7.09 -12.17
CA ASN A 57 2.16 -7.87 -11.08
C ASN A 57 1.89 -7.08 -9.77
N PRO A 58 1.20 -5.93 -9.82
CA PRO A 58 0.96 -5.15 -8.62
C PRO A 58 -0.01 -5.90 -7.71
N VAL A 59 0.25 -5.88 -6.41
CA VAL A 59 -0.67 -6.44 -5.41
C VAL A 59 -1.81 -5.49 -5.08
N ASN A 60 -1.61 -4.18 -5.32
CA ASN A 60 -2.67 -3.19 -5.25
C ASN A 60 -2.36 -1.99 -6.16
N VAL A 61 -3.39 -1.32 -6.64
CA VAL A 61 -3.29 -0.04 -7.36
C VAL A 61 -4.38 0.90 -6.82
N GLY A 62 -4.01 2.15 -6.60
CA GLY A 62 -4.79 3.14 -5.87
C GLY A 62 -4.89 4.48 -6.58
N ASP A 63 -6.08 5.07 -6.55
CA ASP A 63 -6.35 6.46 -6.89
C ASP A 63 -6.83 7.17 -5.62
N GLY A 64 -6.07 8.19 -5.17
CA GLY A 64 -6.35 8.92 -3.94
C GLY A 64 -7.74 9.56 -3.86
N SER A 65 -8.37 9.85 -5.00
CA SER A 65 -9.69 10.47 -5.13
C SER A 65 -10.80 9.44 -5.39
N ARG A 66 -10.47 8.30 -5.99
CA ARG A 66 -11.47 7.34 -6.52
C ARG A 66 -11.44 5.95 -5.90
N GLY A 67 -10.49 5.66 -5.02
CA GLY A 67 -10.38 4.33 -4.40
C GLY A 67 -9.23 3.50 -4.95
N GLY A 68 -8.90 2.42 -4.25
CA GLY A 68 -8.09 1.33 -4.79
C GLY A 68 -8.87 0.34 -5.63
N MET A 69 -8.18 -0.68 -6.14
CA MET A 69 -8.81 -1.83 -6.81
C MET A 69 -9.80 -2.56 -5.90
N TYR A 70 -9.53 -2.57 -4.59
CA TYR A 70 -10.43 -3.08 -3.57
C TYR A 70 -11.49 -2.01 -3.24
N ARG A 71 -12.56 -1.95 -4.03
CA ARG A 71 -13.56 -0.87 -3.88
C ARG A 71 -14.58 -1.12 -2.77
N PRO A 72 -15.04 -0.05 -2.10
CA PRO A 72 -16.32 -0.07 -1.39
C PRO A 72 -17.47 -0.39 -2.36
N SER A 73 -18.50 -1.07 -1.87
CA SER A 73 -19.75 -1.25 -2.64
C SER A 73 -20.66 -0.06 -2.36
N PRO A 74 -21.36 0.51 -3.35
CA PRO A 74 -22.43 1.47 -3.10
C PRO A 74 -23.66 0.81 -2.45
N ALA A 75 -23.87 -0.50 -2.66
CA ALA A 75 -24.95 -1.28 -2.06
C ALA A 75 -24.43 -2.04 -0.82
N LEU A 76 -24.32 -1.35 0.31
CA LEU A 76 -23.94 -1.97 1.59
C LEU A 76 -25.18 -2.35 2.38
N THR A 77 -25.35 -3.65 2.64
CA THR A 77 -26.22 -4.20 3.67
C THR A 77 -25.37 -4.89 4.74
N PRO A 78 -25.90 -5.12 5.96
CA PRO A 78 -25.15 -5.86 6.99
C PRO A 78 -24.61 -7.22 6.49
N GLY A 79 -25.37 -7.91 5.63
CA GLY A 79 -24.93 -9.15 4.98
C GLY A 79 -23.83 -8.93 3.96
N ALA A 80 -24.00 -7.97 3.05
CA ALA A 80 -23.04 -7.66 1.98
C ALA A 80 -21.69 -7.18 2.52
N HIS A 81 -21.67 -6.56 3.71
CA HIS A 81 -20.42 -6.17 4.36
C HIS A 81 -19.49 -7.37 4.60
N TRP A 82 -20.06 -8.56 4.88
CA TRP A 82 -19.38 -9.80 5.24
C TRP A 82 -19.49 -10.92 4.20
N ARG A 83 -20.21 -10.70 3.11
CA ARG A 83 -20.43 -11.68 2.05
C ARG A 83 -20.58 -10.93 0.74
N ARG A 84 -19.45 -10.65 0.09
CA ARG A 84 -19.38 -9.98 -1.21
C ARG A 84 -18.22 -10.51 -2.02
N ASP A 85 -18.32 -10.32 -3.32
CA ASP A 85 -17.16 -10.43 -4.21
C ASP A 85 -16.24 -9.23 -3.95
N ASP A 86 -15.00 -9.51 -3.59
CA ASP A 86 -13.94 -8.54 -3.32
C ASP A 86 -12.79 -8.64 -4.33
N ARG A 87 -13.01 -9.36 -5.43
CA ARG A 87 -12.04 -9.45 -6.52
C ARG A 87 -11.73 -8.07 -7.09
N PRO A 88 -10.43 -7.74 -7.28
CA PRO A 88 -10.01 -6.55 -8.02
C PRO A 88 -10.61 -6.48 -9.42
N ASP A 89 -11.01 -5.28 -9.85
CA ASP A 89 -11.41 -4.98 -11.24
C ASP A 89 -10.48 -3.90 -11.83
N PRO A 90 -9.37 -4.31 -12.48
CA PRO A 90 -8.41 -3.40 -13.10
C PRO A 90 -9.03 -2.48 -14.16
N GLU A 91 -10.00 -2.98 -14.93
CA GLU A 91 -10.62 -2.19 -15.98
C GLU A 91 -11.54 -1.10 -15.41
N ALA A 92 -12.34 -1.43 -14.40
CA ALA A 92 -13.16 -0.44 -13.69
C ALA A 92 -12.30 0.58 -12.94
N PHE A 93 -11.12 0.15 -12.45
CA PHE A 93 -10.13 1.07 -11.91
C PHE A 93 -9.67 2.07 -12.97
N LEU A 94 -9.17 1.59 -14.12
CA LEU A 94 -8.68 2.43 -15.23
C LEU A 94 -9.75 3.40 -15.77
N ARG A 95 -11.00 2.93 -15.92
CA ARG A 95 -12.12 3.77 -16.36
C ARG A 95 -12.46 4.88 -15.36
N GLY A 96 -12.22 4.65 -14.07
CA GLY A 96 -12.55 5.60 -13.01
C GLY A 96 -11.51 6.69 -12.78
N ILE A 97 -10.34 6.63 -13.43
CA ILE A 97 -9.30 7.66 -13.31
C ILE A 97 -9.79 8.93 -14.01
N GLU A 98 -9.98 9.98 -13.21
CA GLU A 98 -10.50 11.28 -13.64
C GLU A 98 -9.66 12.41 -13.03
N GLY A 99 -9.01 13.19 -13.89
CA GLY A 99 -8.33 14.43 -13.51
C GLY A 99 -7.25 14.25 -12.44
N HIS A 100 -7.12 15.29 -11.62
CA HIS A 100 -6.01 15.45 -10.70
C HIS A 100 -6.18 14.57 -9.46
N THR A 101 -5.18 13.72 -9.19
CA THR A 101 -5.17 12.80 -8.06
C THR A 101 -3.73 12.34 -7.76
N VAL A 102 -3.60 11.39 -6.83
CA VAL A 102 -2.37 10.65 -6.54
C VAL A 102 -2.60 9.20 -6.92
N LEU A 103 -1.79 8.70 -7.86
CA LEU A 103 -1.77 7.29 -8.18
C LEU A 103 -0.76 6.56 -7.30
N ALA A 104 -1.08 5.35 -6.90
CA ALA A 104 -0.19 4.46 -6.17
C ALA A 104 -0.21 3.07 -6.81
N ALA A 105 0.96 2.45 -6.94
CA ALA A 105 1.13 1.05 -7.28
C ALA A 105 1.91 0.37 -6.16
N VAL A 106 1.37 -0.75 -5.66
CA VAL A 106 1.94 -1.51 -4.54
C VAL A 106 2.45 -2.84 -5.07
N PHE A 107 3.70 -3.16 -4.79
CA PHE A 107 4.38 -4.37 -5.24
C PHE A 107 4.85 -5.20 -4.06
N ARG A 108 4.77 -6.52 -4.24
CA ARG A 108 5.29 -7.50 -3.29
C ARG A 108 6.79 -7.69 -3.46
N THR A 109 7.32 -7.62 -4.66
CA THR A 109 8.74 -7.90 -4.91
C THR A 109 9.47 -6.64 -5.35
N ARG A 110 10.77 -6.59 -5.06
CA ARG A 110 11.63 -5.50 -5.51
C ARG A 110 11.78 -5.55 -7.03
N GLU A 111 11.81 -6.75 -7.60
CA GLU A 111 12.00 -7.00 -9.02
C GLU A 111 10.83 -6.43 -9.84
N ASP A 112 9.59 -6.66 -9.39
CA ASP A 112 8.39 -6.08 -10.02
C ASP A 112 8.42 -4.53 -9.95
N MET A 113 8.78 -3.96 -8.80
CA MET A 113 8.95 -2.51 -8.65
C MET A 113 10.05 -1.96 -9.58
N GLU A 114 11.19 -2.63 -9.67
CA GLU A 114 12.32 -2.21 -10.52
C GLU A 114 11.97 -2.27 -12.01
N GLY A 115 11.26 -3.32 -12.44
CA GLY A 115 10.68 -3.42 -13.77
C GLY A 115 9.78 -2.22 -14.07
N PHE A 116 8.84 -1.96 -13.18
CA PHE A 116 7.91 -0.84 -13.31
C PHE A 116 8.60 0.53 -13.37
N VAL A 117 9.58 0.79 -12.50
CA VAL A 117 10.31 2.07 -12.47
C VAL A 117 11.12 2.29 -13.75
N ARG A 118 11.68 1.23 -14.35
CA ARG A 118 12.36 1.32 -15.65
C ARG A 118 11.38 1.71 -16.77
N ASP A 119 10.21 1.08 -16.80
CA ASP A 119 9.22 1.39 -17.82
C ASP A 119 8.61 2.78 -17.63
N LEU A 120 8.40 3.22 -16.38
CA LEU A 120 8.00 4.59 -16.08
C LEU A 120 9.04 5.62 -16.54
N LYS A 121 10.34 5.34 -16.35
CA LYS A 121 11.40 6.19 -16.87
C LYS A 121 11.35 6.28 -18.39
N ALA A 122 11.12 5.16 -19.07
CA ALA A 122 11.01 5.14 -20.54
C ALA A 122 9.76 5.87 -21.05
N ALA A 123 8.66 5.82 -20.29
CA ALA A 123 7.41 6.48 -20.65
C ALA A 123 7.43 8.01 -20.48
N ASP A 124 8.38 8.54 -19.68
CA ASP A 124 8.62 9.97 -19.47
C ASP A 124 7.34 10.82 -19.35
N LEU A 125 6.47 10.43 -18.40
CA LEU A 125 5.14 11.02 -18.24
C LEU A 125 5.15 12.49 -17.80
N GLY A 126 6.33 13.07 -17.52
CA GLY A 126 6.49 14.46 -17.12
C GLY A 126 5.88 14.79 -15.75
N ILE A 127 5.64 13.79 -14.89
CA ILE A 127 5.03 13.93 -13.55
C ILE A 127 5.97 13.41 -12.45
N SER A 128 5.72 13.83 -11.21
CA SER A 128 6.56 13.44 -10.08
C SER A 128 6.34 11.99 -9.69
N ILE A 129 7.42 11.25 -9.49
CA ILE A 129 7.41 9.86 -9.00
C ILE A 129 8.05 9.79 -7.61
N ASN A 130 7.35 9.20 -6.65
CA ASN A 130 7.89 8.95 -5.30
C ASN A 130 7.92 7.44 -5.02
N ILE A 131 9.03 6.94 -4.47
CA ILE A 131 9.17 5.53 -4.07
C ILE A 131 9.19 5.46 -2.54
N SER A 132 8.24 4.71 -1.96
CA SER A 132 8.18 4.38 -0.54
C SER A 132 8.56 2.91 -0.37
N ALA A 133 9.74 2.68 0.22
CA ALA A 133 10.37 1.38 0.42
C ALA A 133 11.47 1.51 1.48
N PRO A 134 12.05 0.40 1.99
CA PRO A 134 13.34 0.46 2.69
C PRO A 134 14.37 1.26 1.88
N MET A 135 15.14 2.12 2.56
CA MET A 135 16.01 3.10 1.90
C MET A 135 17.06 2.47 0.99
N ASP A 136 17.65 1.35 1.40
CA ASP A 136 18.64 0.62 0.59
C ASP A 136 18.00 0.03 -0.67
N ALA A 137 16.76 -0.48 -0.56
CA ALA A 137 16.01 -1.01 -1.69
C ALA A 137 15.60 0.10 -2.67
N ALA A 138 15.13 1.24 -2.17
CA ALA A 138 14.82 2.41 -2.99
C ALA A 138 16.07 2.92 -3.74
N ALA A 139 17.20 3.02 -3.03
CA ALA A 139 18.47 3.43 -3.64
C ALA A 139 18.98 2.43 -4.68
N ALA A 140 18.85 1.12 -4.42
CA ALA A 140 19.20 0.07 -5.38
C ALA A 140 18.32 0.14 -6.64
N CYS A 141 17.01 0.30 -6.48
CA CYS A 141 16.07 0.45 -7.58
C CYS A 141 16.42 1.67 -8.46
N CYS A 142 16.67 2.83 -7.86
CA CYS A 142 17.08 4.02 -8.61
C CYS A 142 18.40 3.78 -9.37
N ARG A 143 19.41 3.16 -8.75
CA ARG A 143 20.67 2.83 -9.44
C ARG A 143 20.46 1.87 -10.61
N ALA A 144 19.66 0.82 -10.42
CA ALA A 144 19.35 -0.15 -11.46
C ALA A 144 18.60 0.47 -12.65
N ALA A 145 17.77 1.48 -12.41
CA ALA A 145 17.10 2.26 -13.45
C ALA A 145 17.96 3.41 -14.03
N GLY A 146 19.18 3.63 -13.53
CA GLY A 146 20.04 4.76 -13.92
C GLY A 146 19.40 6.11 -13.57
N LEU A 147 18.78 6.23 -12.40
CA LEU A 147 18.15 7.43 -11.87
C LEU A 147 18.96 7.99 -10.70
N THR A 148 19.14 9.31 -10.69
CA THR A 148 19.67 10.03 -9.53
C THR A 148 18.48 10.58 -8.73
N ARG A 149 18.38 10.20 -7.46
CA ARG A 149 17.32 10.68 -6.56
C ARG A 149 17.49 12.17 -6.31
N HIS A 150 16.42 12.95 -6.48
CA HIS A 150 16.46 14.40 -6.24
C HIS A 150 16.28 14.76 -4.75
N SER A 151 15.53 13.95 -3.99
CA SER A 151 15.33 14.11 -2.55
C SER A 151 15.12 12.75 -1.89
N VAL A 152 15.26 12.74 -0.55
CA VAL A 152 14.99 11.59 0.30
C VAL A 152 14.28 12.09 1.54
N GLU A 153 13.22 11.41 1.95
CA GLU A 153 12.57 11.64 3.24
C GLU A 153 12.79 10.42 4.13
N TYR A 154 13.25 10.67 5.36
CA TYR A 154 13.41 9.65 6.39
C TYR A 154 12.30 9.78 7.43
N SER A 155 11.60 8.69 7.70
CA SER A 155 10.74 8.59 8.88
C SER A 155 11.62 8.47 10.13
N LEU A 156 11.44 9.36 11.11
CA LEU A 156 12.08 9.27 12.43
C LEU A 156 11.54 8.12 13.30
N GLY A 157 10.57 7.37 12.77
CA GLY A 157 9.91 6.28 13.46
C GLY A 157 8.92 6.75 14.52
N PHE A 158 8.47 5.80 15.33
CA PHE A 158 7.50 6.03 16.39
C PHE A 158 8.21 6.53 17.64
N GLN A 159 7.70 7.62 18.25
CA GLN A 159 8.32 8.28 19.41
C GLN A 159 7.27 8.54 20.51
N GLY A 160 7.72 8.69 21.76
CA GLY A 160 6.86 9.06 22.90
C GLY A 160 6.34 7.88 23.73
N ARG A 161 5.04 7.89 24.07
CA ARG A 161 4.38 6.87 24.93
C ARG A 161 4.06 5.60 24.14
N LEU A 162 5.12 4.87 23.79
CA LEU A 162 5.04 3.64 22.98
C LEU A 162 4.26 2.51 23.66
N ASP A 163 4.15 2.55 24.99
CA ASP A 163 3.33 1.66 25.81
C ASP A 163 1.83 1.80 25.55
N ARG A 164 1.38 2.92 24.97
CA ARG A 164 -0.02 3.18 24.62
C ARG A 164 -0.37 2.81 23.19
N LEU A 165 0.61 2.39 22.38
CA LEU A 165 0.34 1.96 21.02
C LEU A 165 -0.45 0.65 21.02
N PRO A 166 -1.27 0.40 19.98
CA PRO A 166 -1.90 -0.90 19.78
C PRO A 166 -0.87 -2.03 19.75
N ASP A 167 -1.35 -3.25 20.01
CA ASP A 167 -0.54 -4.46 19.90
C ASP A 167 0.21 -4.52 18.55
N ARG A 168 1.43 -5.06 18.55
CA ARG A 168 2.34 -5.00 17.38
C ARG A 168 1.70 -5.49 16.08
N ALA A 169 0.93 -6.58 16.13
CA ALA A 169 0.22 -7.12 14.96
C ALA A 169 -0.86 -6.15 14.45
N VAL A 170 -1.58 -5.49 15.35
CA VAL A 170 -2.59 -4.48 15.00
C VAL A 170 -1.92 -3.25 14.37
N LEU A 171 -0.77 -2.83 14.93
CA LEU A 171 -0.04 -1.68 14.45
C LEU A 171 0.59 -1.93 13.07
N GLU A 172 1.19 -3.10 12.87
CA GLU A 172 1.80 -3.51 11.59
C GLU A 172 0.76 -3.53 10.46
N ILE A 173 -0.45 -4.01 10.72
CA ILE A 173 -1.52 -4.03 9.71
C ILE A 173 -2.13 -2.64 9.50
N SER A 174 -2.50 -1.94 10.57
CA SER A 174 -3.24 -0.67 10.46
C SER A 174 -2.40 0.46 9.82
N THR A 175 -1.09 0.46 10.05
CA THR A 175 -0.17 1.48 9.52
C THR A 175 0.20 1.30 8.04
N MET A 176 -0.11 0.16 7.40
CA MET A 176 0.16 -0.03 5.96
C MET A 176 -0.59 0.98 5.08
N CYS A 177 -1.76 1.46 5.52
CA CYS A 177 -2.46 2.53 4.81
C CYS A 177 -1.67 3.87 4.83
N GLY A 178 -0.76 4.05 5.79
CA GLY A 178 0.03 5.26 6.05
C GLY A 178 -0.75 6.50 6.51
N HIS A 179 -2.04 6.59 6.18
CA HIS A 179 -2.92 7.73 6.49
C HIS A 179 -3.88 7.47 7.66
N GLY A 180 -3.80 6.31 8.32
CA GLY A 180 -4.66 5.97 9.45
C GLY A 180 -6.13 5.66 9.10
N MET A 181 -6.46 5.46 7.82
CA MET A 181 -7.85 5.16 7.40
C MET A 181 -8.33 3.76 7.79
N VAL A 182 -7.40 2.85 8.08
CA VAL A 182 -7.72 1.50 8.57
C VAL A 182 -7.77 1.51 10.10
N SER A 183 -8.96 1.32 10.65
CA SER A 183 -9.18 1.32 12.11
C SER A 183 -8.46 0.16 12.80
N GLY A 184 -7.61 0.47 13.78
CA GLY A 184 -6.95 -0.54 14.63
C GLY A 184 -7.93 -1.45 15.39
N ASN A 185 -9.10 -0.94 15.78
CA ASN A 185 -10.14 -1.75 16.43
C ASN A 185 -10.74 -2.79 15.48
N LEU A 186 -10.91 -2.43 14.20
CA LEU A 186 -11.37 -3.38 13.18
C LEU A 186 -10.31 -4.44 12.92
N VAL A 187 -9.03 -4.04 12.83
CA VAL A 187 -7.91 -4.98 12.69
C VAL A 187 -7.88 -5.98 13.85
N LYS A 188 -7.98 -5.50 15.10
CA LYS A 188 -8.03 -6.36 16.29
C LYS A 188 -9.16 -7.39 16.20
N LYS A 189 -10.37 -6.94 15.90
CA LYS A 189 -11.54 -7.82 15.72
C LYS A 189 -11.31 -8.87 14.63
N LEU A 190 -10.69 -8.50 13.51
CA LEU A 190 -10.41 -9.43 12.43
C LEU A 190 -9.30 -10.43 12.79
N ILE A 191 -8.30 -10.03 13.57
CA ILE A 191 -7.31 -10.96 14.14
C ILE A 191 -8.01 -12.00 15.00
N ASP A 192 -8.90 -11.59 15.91
CA ASP A 192 -9.64 -12.50 16.78
C ASP A 192 -10.48 -13.49 15.94
N TRP A 193 -11.17 -13.00 14.91
CA TRP A 193 -11.97 -13.85 14.02
C TRP A 193 -11.14 -14.83 13.20
N VAL A 194 -9.93 -14.46 12.80
CA VAL A 194 -9.01 -15.38 12.11
C VAL A 194 -8.52 -16.46 13.06
N LYS A 195 -8.16 -16.10 14.30
CA LYS A 195 -7.77 -17.06 15.35
C LYS A 195 -8.90 -18.03 15.72
N GLU A 196 -10.13 -17.53 15.78
CA GLU A 196 -11.35 -18.31 16.06
C GLU A 196 -11.81 -19.15 14.86
N GLY A 197 -11.14 -19.09 13.71
CA GLY A 197 -11.54 -19.81 12.48
C GLY A 197 -12.83 -19.29 11.84
N ARG A 198 -13.32 -18.11 12.26
CA ARG A 198 -14.53 -17.48 11.71
C ARG A 198 -14.28 -16.84 10.35
N ARG A 199 -13.03 -16.49 10.05
CA ARG A 199 -12.58 -15.94 8.76
C ARG A 199 -11.22 -16.48 8.39
N THR A 200 -10.94 -16.57 7.10
CA THR A 200 -9.58 -16.84 6.62
C THR A 200 -8.75 -15.54 6.61
N PRO A 201 -7.41 -15.62 6.64
CA PRO A 201 -6.53 -14.47 6.43
C PRO A 201 -6.85 -13.66 5.16
N ALA A 202 -7.12 -14.35 4.06
CA ALA A 202 -7.53 -13.73 2.79
C ALA A 202 -8.84 -12.92 2.93
N GLN A 203 -9.86 -13.50 3.57
CA GLN A 203 -11.13 -12.80 3.82
C GLN A 203 -10.93 -11.56 4.71
N ALA A 204 -10.16 -11.68 5.80
CA ALA A 204 -9.87 -10.56 6.68
C ALA A 204 -9.16 -9.41 5.95
N THR A 205 -8.22 -9.76 5.08
CA THR A 205 -7.48 -8.83 4.21
C THR A 205 -8.42 -8.10 3.25
N GLY A 206 -9.27 -8.82 2.52
CA GLY A 206 -10.22 -8.23 1.58
C GLY A 206 -11.20 -7.24 2.25
N TYR A 207 -11.62 -7.51 3.49
CA TYR A 207 -12.42 -6.56 4.27
C TYR A 207 -11.67 -5.30 4.66
N LEU A 208 -10.38 -5.39 4.98
CA LEU A 208 -9.58 -4.23 5.38
C LEU A 208 -9.20 -3.37 4.18
N ALA A 209 -8.78 -3.99 3.08
CA ALA A 209 -8.23 -3.29 1.92
C ALA A 209 -9.16 -2.19 1.39
N ARG A 210 -10.48 -2.41 1.44
CA ARG A 210 -11.49 -1.42 1.00
C ARG A 210 -11.56 -0.14 1.83
N PHE A 211 -11.11 -0.17 3.08
CA PHE A 211 -11.09 1.02 3.94
C PHE A 211 -9.84 1.87 3.69
N CYS A 212 -8.85 1.35 2.98
CA CYS A 212 -7.78 2.14 2.41
C CYS A 212 -8.28 2.81 1.13
N THR A 213 -8.87 4.00 1.27
CA THR A 213 -9.42 4.76 0.14
C THR A 213 -8.37 5.19 -0.88
N CYS A 214 -7.10 5.30 -0.51
CA CYS A 214 -6.02 5.62 -1.44
C CYS A 214 -5.35 4.41 -2.10
N GLY A 215 -5.76 3.18 -1.77
CA GLY A 215 -5.27 1.95 -2.40
C GLY A 215 -3.79 1.59 -2.16
N VAL A 216 -3.16 2.17 -1.14
CA VAL A 216 -1.75 1.86 -0.78
C VAL A 216 -1.58 0.65 0.14
N PHE A 217 -2.68 0.15 0.71
CA PHE A 217 -2.66 -1.02 1.58
C PHE A 217 -2.19 -2.25 0.81
N ASN A 218 -1.21 -2.97 1.35
CA ASN A 218 -0.64 -4.17 0.73
C ASN A 218 -1.42 -5.41 1.20
N PRO A 219 -2.31 -5.98 0.35
CA PRO A 219 -3.14 -7.10 0.76
C PRO A 219 -2.32 -8.36 1.00
N THR A 220 -1.30 -8.63 0.18
CA THR A 220 -0.49 -9.85 0.33
C THR A 220 0.28 -9.86 1.64
N ARG A 221 0.85 -8.72 2.04
CA ARG A 221 1.51 -8.57 3.34
C ARG A 221 0.51 -8.67 4.49
N ALA A 222 -0.67 -8.06 4.37
CA ALA A 222 -1.73 -8.18 5.38
C ALA A 222 -2.14 -9.64 5.62
N GLU A 223 -2.29 -10.41 4.55
CA GLU A 223 -2.66 -11.83 4.62
C GLU A 223 -1.61 -12.64 5.38
N ALA A 224 -0.32 -12.44 5.08
CA ALA A 224 0.77 -13.07 5.80
C ALA A 224 0.80 -12.69 7.29
N LEU A 225 0.49 -11.43 7.62
CA LEU A 225 0.41 -10.97 9.00
C LEU A 225 -0.79 -11.57 9.76
N PHE A 226 -1.94 -11.72 9.10
CA PHE A 226 -3.08 -12.44 9.69
C PHE A 226 -2.77 -13.91 9.91
N GLU A 227 -2.10 -14.57 8.97
CA GLU A 227 -1.69 -15.97 9.11
C GLU A 227 -0.66 -16.16 10.24
N LYS A 228 0.31 -15.24 10.35
CA LYS A 228 1.24 -15.19 11.49
C LYS A 228 0.48 -15.01 12.79
N ALA A 229 -0.49 -14.11 12.85
CA ALA A 229 -1.30 -13.89 14.05
C ALA A 229 -2.15 -15.12 14.43
N ARG A 230 -2.63 -15.87 13.43
CA ARG A 230 -3.38 -17.12 13.62
C ARG A 230 -2.54 -18.20 14.31
N THR A 231 -1.26 -18.30 13.94
CA THR A 231 -0.35 -19.37 14.39
C THR A 231 0.45 -19.00 15.64
N SER A 232 0.69 -17.71 15.90
CA SER A 232 1.51 -17.24 17.03
C SER A 232 0.81 -17.29 18.40
N GLY A 233 -0.37 -17.89 18.50
CA GLY A 233 -1.17 -17.99 19.74
C GLY A 233 -1.92 -19.31 19.90
N ALA A 234 -1.47 -20.37 19.20
CA ALA A 234 -1.90 -21.75 19.41
C ALA A 234 -0.84 -22.50 20.26
#